data_AF-A0ABC8RD83-F1
#
_entry.id   AF-A0ABC8RD83-F1
#
_cell.length_a   1.000
_cell.length_b   1.000
_cell.length_c   1.000
_cell.angle_alpha   90.00
_cell.angle_beta   90.00
_cell.angle_gamma   90.00
#
_symmetry.space_group_name_H-M   'P 1'
#
loop_
_entity.id
_entity.type
_entity.pdbx_description
1 polymer ?
#
loop_
_entity_poly.entity_id
_entity_poly.type
_entity_poly.pdbx_seq_one_letter_code
_entity_poly.pdbx_strand_id
1 'polypeptide(L)'
;MFTGRHRVYWKASIPATGMQTYYVASGFVGCEKTKATRLKIFTSTSNLPCLAPYACSNLEGDTTEIRNQHKKLTFNVKLGFLQKIGRNDGTQNVVGEEISI
;
A
#
# COMPACT_ATOMS: atom_id res chain seq x y z
N MET A 1 -15.44 20.57 3.06
CA MET A 1 -15.58 19.39 3.94
C MET A 1 -14.23 18.72 4.08
N PHE A 2 -13.77 18.43 5.31
CA PHE A 2 -12.46 17.82 5.60
C PHE A 2 -12.67 16.32 5.87
N THR A 3 -11.99 15.44 5.14
CA THR A 3 -12.15 13.97 5.23
C THR A 3 -11.30 13.32 6.33
N GLY A 4 -10.68 14.13 7.18
CA GLY A 4 -9.83 13.69 8.29
C GLY A 4 -8.33 13.81 8.01
N ARG A 5 -7.54 12.93 8.63
CA ARG A 5 -6.07 12.88 8.47
C ARG A 5 -5.71 11.83 7.42
N HIS A 6 -4.88 12.23 6.45
CA HIS A 6 -4.42 11.36 5.37
C HIS A 6 -2.90 11.29 5.36
N ARG A 7 -2.36 10.17 4.87
CA ARG A 7 -0.91 10.01 4.68
C ARG A 7 -0.55 10.20 3.21
N VAL A 8 0.41 11.07 2.94
CA VAL A 8 0.96 11.32 1.61
C VAL A 8 2.33 10.69 1.51
N TYR A 9 2.61 10.01 0.41
CA TYR A 9 3.89 9.39 0.11
C TYR A 9 4.43 9.95 -1.21
N TRP A 10 5.72 10.29 -1.23
CA TRP A 10 6.44 10.70 -2.44
C TRP A 10 7.88 10.21 -2.35
N LYS A 11 8.57 10.14 -3.49
CA LYS A 11 9.99 9.82 -3.54
C LYS A 11 10.79 11.13 -3.47
N ALA A 12 11.49 11.35 -2.37
CA ALA A 12 12.47 12.44 -2.29
C ALA A 12 13.75 12.05 -3.04
N SER A 13 14.35 13.01 -3.73
CA SER A 13 15.65 12.89 -4.40
C SER A 13 16.56 13.95 -3.81
N ILE A 14 17.53 13.51 -3.02
CA ILE A 14 18.42 14.39 -2.25
C ILE A 14 19.82 14.29 -2.87
N PRO A 15 20.49 15.40 -3.17
CA PRO A 15 21.86 15.37 -3.71
C PRO A 15 22.85 14.80 -2.69
N ALA A 16 23.95 14.21 -3.19
CA ALA A 16 25.03 13.74 -2.34
C ALA A 16 25.54 14.89 -1.47
N THR A 17 25.64 14.66 -0.16
CA THR A 17 26.11 15.65 0.83
C THR A 17 25.34 16.99 0.83
N GLY A 18 24.08 17.02 0.36
CA GLY A 18 23.28 18.24 0.30
C GLY A 18 21.93 18.14 1.03
N MET A 19 21.11 19.17 0.85
CA MET A 19 19.77 19.30 1.43
C MET A 19 18.76 19.66 0.34
N GLN A 20 17.54 19.12 0.44
CA GLN A 20 16.44 19.43 -0.47
C GLN A 20 15.17 19.71 0.34
N THR A 21 14.52 20.84 0.05
CA THR A 21 13.25 21.22 0.68
C THR A 21 12.08 20.86 -0.22
N TYR A 22 11.00 20.36 0.38
CA TYR A 22 9.75 20.04 -0.30
C TYR A 22 8.60 20.75 0.41
N TYR A 23 7.62 21.21 -0.36
CA TYR A 23 6.43 21.87 0.16
C TYR A 23 5.21 21.00 -0.08
N VAL A 24 4.40 20.82 0.97
CA VAL A 24 3.11 20.12 0.88
C VAL A 24 2.01 21.16 1.03
N ALA A 25 1.22 21.33 -0.03
CA ALA A 25 0.14 22.31 -0.08
C ALA A 25 -1.16 21.66 -0.59
N SER A 26 -2.29 22.25 -0.20
CA SER A 26 -3.61 21.85 -0.70
C SER A 26 -4.04 22.76 -1.84
N GLY A 27 -4.39 22.19 -3.00
CA GLY A 27 -5.03 22.92 -4.10
C GLY A 27 -4.15 23.88 -4.92
N PHE A 28 -2.82 23.89 -4.73
CA PHE A 28 -1.92 24.75 -5.51
C PHE A 28 -1.66 24.19 -6.92
N VAL A 29 -1.88 25.00 -7.95
CA VAL A 29 -1.84 24.60 -9.36
C VAL A 29 -0.43 24.21 -9.85
N GLY A 30 0.62 24.59 -9.10
CA GLY A 30 2.02 24.24 -9.41
C GLY A 30 2.57 23.00 -8.71
N CYS A 31 1.80 22.33 -7.84
CA CYS A 31 2.26 21.12 -7.16
C CYS A 31 1.87 19.86 -7.94
N GLU A 32 2.71 18.83 -7.87
CA GLU A 32 2.35 17.51 -8.38
C GLU A 32 1.11 16.98 -7.65
N LYS A 33 0.12 16.52 -8.42
CA LYS A 33 -1.15 16.04 -7.86
C LYS A 33 -0.97 14.64 -7.29
N THR A 34 -1.37 14.46 -6.03
CA THR A 34 -1.37 13.15 -5.38
C THR A 34 -2.44 12.24 -5.99
N LYS A 35 -2.09 10.97 -6.21
CA LYS A 35 -3.05 9.93 -6.61
C LYS A 35 -3.54 9.18 -5.37
N ALA A 36 -4.85 9.14 -5.17
CA ALA A 36 -5.45 8.32 -4.11
C ALA A 36 -5.19 6.83 -4.37
N THR A 37 -4.80 6.10 -3.33
CA THR A 37 -4.63 4.65 -3.41
C THR A 37 -5.98 3.94 -3.48
N ARG A 38 -6.02 2.76 -4.08
CA ARG A 38 -7.17 1.85 -4.02
C ARG A 38 -6.97 0.91 -2.83
N LEU A 39 -7.99 0.81 -2.00
CA LEU A 39 -7.97 -0.04 -0.82
C LEU A 39 -8.68 -1.36 -1.15
N LYS A 40 -8.02 -2.47 -0.82
CA LYS A 40 -8.65 -3.78 -0.79
C LYS A 40 -8.71 -4.23 0.65
N ILE A 41 -9.91 -4.46 1.17
CA ILE A 41 -10.14 -4.66 2.60
C ILE A 41 -10.70 -6.07 2.81
N PHE A 42 -10.10 -6.78 3.77
CA PHE A 42 -10.68 -7.97 4.37
C PHE A 42 -11.18 -7.60 5.77
N THR A 43 -12.42 -7.95 6.08
CA THR A 43 -12.99 -7.77 7.42
C THR A 43 -13.88 -8.96 7.75
N SER A 44 -13.73 -9.50 8.97
CA SER A 44 -14.57 -10.59 9.49
C SER A 44 -15.89 -10.07 10.08
N THR A 45 -15.96 -8.77 10.38
CA THR A 45 -17.15 -8.08 10.90
C THR A 45 -17.67 -7.08 9.87
N SER A 46 -18.94 -6.67 10.00
CA SER A 46 -19.70 -5.85 9.04
C SER A 46 -18.89 -4.75 8.35
N ASN A 47 -19.18 -4.53 7.06
CA ASN A 47 -18.57 -3.57 6.13
C ASN A 47 -17.94 -2.33 6.80
N LEU A 48 -16.60 -2.25 6.78
CA LEU A 48 -15.86 -1.04 7.13
C LEU A 48 -16.25 0.10 6.16
N PRO A 49 -16.55 1.32 6.67
CA PRO A 49 -16.94 2.42 5.81
C PRO A 49 -15.77 2.82 4.90
N CYS A 50 -16.04 2.93 3.60
CA CYS A 50 -15.06 3.45 2.65
C CYS A 50 -15.03 4.98 2.72
N LEU A 51 -13.97 5.52 3.31
CA LEU A 51 -13.81 6.96 3.44
C LEU A 51 -13.31 7.59 2.13
N ALA A 52 -13.95 8.68 1.69
CA ALA A 52 -13.42 9.50 0.62
C ALA A 52 -12.02 10.05 1.01
N PRO A 53 -11.07 10.19 0.05
CA PRO A 53 -11.20 10.06 -1.40
C PRO A 53 -10.80 8.67 -1.94
N TYR A 54 -10.76 7.64 -1.10
CA TYR A 54 -10.29 6.32 -1.51
C TYR A 54 -11.37 5.54 -2.25
N ALA A 55 -10.94 4.70 -3.20
CA ALA A 55 -11.79 3.68 -3.79
C ALA A 55 -11.54 2.35 -3.06
N CYS A 56 -12.56 1.80 -2.43
CA CYS A 56 -12.46 0.54 -1.69
C CYS A 56 -13.09 -0.62 -2.46
N SER A 57 -12.57 -1.80 -2.25
CA SER A 57 -13.12 -3.07 -2.71
C SER A 57 -12.84 -4.15 -1.68
N ASN A 58 -13.60 -5.23 -1.73
CA ASN A 58 -13.37 -6.36 -0.83
C ASN A 58 -12.21 -7.22 -1.36
N LEU A 59 -11.48 -7.84 -0.44
CA LEU A 59 -10.59 -8.95 -0.77
C LEU A 59 -11.40 -10.24 -0.84
N GLU A 60 -11.24 -10.96 -1.95
CA GLU A 60 -11.89 -12.25 -2.21
C GLU A 60 -10.84 -13.34 -2.35
N GLY A 61 -11.19 -14.57 -1.97
CA GLY A 61 -10.31 -15.74 -2.02
C GLY A 61 -9.38 -15.88 -0.79
N ASP A 62 -8.60 -16.96 -0.79
CA ASP A 62 -7.75 -17.33 0.35
C ASP A 62 -6.42 -16.56 0.38
N THR A 63 -5.96 -16.08 -0.77
CA THR A 63 -4.67 -15.40 -0.92
C THR A 63 -4.78 -14.13 -1.77
N THR A 64 -3.97 -13.12 -1.43
CA THR A 64 -3.86 -11.88 -2.20
C THR A 64 -2.41 -11.56 -2.52
N GLU A 65 -2.20 -10.75 -3.56
CA GLU A 65 -0.88 -10.48 -4.10
C GLU A 65 -0.60 -8.98 -4.17
N ILE A 66 0.58 -8.59 -3.69
CA ILE A 66 1.13 -7.25 -3.85
C ILE A 66 2.39 -7.37 -4.70
N ARG A 67 2.48 -6.59 -5.79
CA ARG A 67 3.63 -6.63 -6.70
C ARG A 67 4.24 -5.25 -6.91
N ASN A 68 5.54 -5.24 -7.14
CA ASN A 68 6.24 -4.12 -7.73
C ASN A 68 7.08 -4.60 -8.94
N GLN A 69 7.99 -3.77 -9.42
CA GLN A 69 8.85 -4.08 -10.58
C GLN A 69 9.88 -5.20 -10.32
N HIS A 70 10.01 -5.68 -9.09
CA HIS A 70 11.07 -6.63 -8.71
C HIS A 70 10.53 -7.89 -8.04
N LYS A 71 9.47 -7.76 -7.24
CA LYS A 71 8.96 -8.80 -6.37
C LYS A 71 7.44 -8.87 -6.42
N LYS A 72 6.96 -10.07 -6.15
CA LYS A 72 5.58 -10.44 -5.94
C LYS A 72 5.46 -11.09 -4.57
N LEU A 73 4.65 -10.51 -3.70
CA LEU A 73 4.42 -11.00 -2.34
C LEU A 73 3.00 -11.57 -2.28
N THR A 74 2.86 -12.79 -1.77
CA THR A 74 1.56 -13.46 -1.61
C THR A 74 1.24 -13.61 -0.13
N PHE A 75 0.06 -13.17 0.27
CA PHE A 75 -0.40 -13.16 1.65
C PHE A 75 -1.66 -14.00 1.80
N ASN A 76 -1.83 -14.62 2.96
CA ASN A 76 -3.10 -15.19 3.39
C ASN A 76 -4.09 -14.05 3.67
N VAL A 77 -5.27 -14.07 3.04
CA VAL A 77 -6.27 -12.99 3.22
C VAL A 77 -6.85 -12.97 4.63
N LYS A 78 -7.05 -14.14 5.23
CA LYS A 78 -7.70 -14.28 6.54
C LYS A 78 -6.79 -13.90 7.71
N LEU A 79 -5.52 -14.29 7.64
CA LEU A 79 -4.53 -14.10 8.70
C LEU A 79 -3.58 -12.92 8.45
N GLY A 80 -3.48 -12.45 7.21
CA GLY A 80 -2.56 -11.38 6.82
C GLY A 80 -1.10 -11.79 6.70
N PHE A 81 -0.77 -13.07 6.91
CA PHE A 81 0.61 -13.57 6.92
C PHE A 81 1.17 -13.75 5.51
N LEU A 82 2.45 -13.40 5.34
CA LEU A 82 3.22 -13.68 4.12
C LEU A 82 3.41 -15.18 3.96
N GLN A 83 3.08 -15.68 2.77
CA GLN A 83 3.21 -17.09 2.40
C GLN A 83 4.27 -17.33 1.32
N LYS A 84 4.45 -16.39 0.40
CA LYS A 84 5.39 -16.54 -0.73
C LYS A 84 6.05 -15.23 -1.13
N ILE A 85 7.31 -15.33 -1.51
CA ILE A 85 8.08 -14.25 -2.16
C ILE A 85 8.51 -14.74 -3.54
N GLY A 86 7.88 -14.21 -4.58
CA GLY A 86 8.24 -14.40 -5.97
C GLY A 86 9.11 -13.26 -6.50
N ARG A 87 10.01 -13.58 -7.43
CA ARG A 87 10.72 -12.63 -8.28
C ARG A 87 10.17 -12.71 -9.70
N ASN A 88 10.43 -11.67 -10.48
CA ASN A 88 9.95 -11.59 -11.87
C ASN A 88 10.66 -12.55 -12.84
N ASP A 89 11.78 -13.16 -12.41
CA ASP A 89 12.49 -14.23 -13.12
C ASP A 89 11.81 -15.61 -12.98
N GLY A 90 10.68 -15.69 -12.27
CA GLY A 90 9.94 -16.92 -12.02
C GLY A 90 10.38 -17.67 -10.76
N THR A 91 11.45 -17.25 -10.10
CA THR A 91 11.88 -17.87 -8.83
C THR A 91 10.89 -17.53 -7.71
N GLN A 92 10.60 -18.51 -6.85
CA GLN A 92 9.67 -18.36 -5.74
C GLN A 92 10.21 -19.05 -4.49
N ASN A 93 10.08 -18.37 -3.35
CA ASN A 93 10.36 -18.93 -2.04
C ASN A 93 9.06 -18.99 -1.24
N VAL A 94 8.76 -20.16 -0.68
CA VAL A 94 7.68 -20.33 0.31
C VAL A 94 8.23 -19.93 1.67
N VAL A 95 7.49 -19.09 2.39
CA VAL A 95 7.84 -18.56 3.70
C VAL A 95 6.66 -18.74 4.64
N GLY A 96 6.93 -19.09 5.90
CA GLY A 96 5.94 -19.08 6.96
C GLY A 96 6.21 -17.89 7.87
N GLU A 97 5.41 -16.83 7.74
CA GLU A 97 5.41 -15.75 8.72
C GLU A 97 4.56 -16.16 9.92
N GLU A 98 5.14 -16.05 11.10
CA GLU A 98 4.49 -16.33 12.37
C GLU A 98 4.64 -15.11 13.29
N ILE A 99 3.57 -14.80 14.01
CA ILE A 99 3.62 -13.82 15.10
C ILE A 99 3.84 -14.62 16.38
N SER A 100 5.07 -14.65 16.88
CA SER A 100 5.36 -15.17 18.22
C SER A 100 4.91 -14.14 19.25
N ILE A 101 4.15 -14.58 20.26
CA ILE A 101 3.77 -13.80 21.45
C ILE A 101 4.78 -14.11 22.57
#